data_AF-A0A8B8IJF7-F1
#
_entry.id   AF-A0A8B8IJF7-F1
#
_cell.length_a   1.000
_cell.length_b   1.000
_cell.length_c   1.000
_cell.angle_alpha   90.00
_cell.angle_beta   90.00
_cell.angle_gamma   90.00
#
_symmetry.space_group_name_H-M   'P 1'
#
loop_
_entity.id
_entity.type
_entity.pdbx_description
1 polymer ?
#
loop_
_entity_poly.entity_id
_entity_poly.type
_entity_poly.pdbx_seq_one_letter_code
_entity_poly.pdbx_strand_id
1 'polypeptide(L)'
;DLLERIFRLFDVERQDHLVQEDWIEFLKERLIEEKQLDFVEQVESVAYVLCGDGVITLDTFQLILKNKVVTNKLLRVIDIDGDGYITAEEIMEFISAVSSSSPRVGIDKASVDRLEQLFKQTAGDQKEITREQFQKIVVSKNVSYQDEQAPLM
;
A
#
# COMPACT_ATOMS: atom_id res chain seq x y z
N ASP A 1 -0.24 -7.01 9.69
CA ASP A 1 0.38 -5.70 9.39
C ASP A 1 -0.55 -4.87 8.50
N LEU A 2 -0.42 -3.53 8.34
CA LEU A 2 -1.31 -2.77 7.44
C LEU A 2 -1.09 -3.19 5.99
N LEU A 3 0.17 -3.28 5.56
CA LEU A 3 0.53 -3.63 4.18
C LEU A 3 0.11 -5.06 3.85
N GLU A 4 0.20 -5.96 4.84
CA GLU A 4 -0.35 -7.31 4.73
C GLU A 4 -1.87 -7.31 4.51
N ARG A 5 -2.62 -6.48 5.22
CA ARG A 5 -4.08 -6.38 5.01
C ARG A 5 -4.41 -5.85 3.62
N ILE A 6 -3.67 -4.86 3.14
CA ILE A 6 -3.82 -4.31 1.80
C ILE A 6 -3.46 -5.37 0.74
N PHE A 7 -2.36 -6.10 0.91
CA PHE A 7 -1.98 -7.21 0.03
C PHE A 7 -3.11 -8.24 -0.08
N ARG A 8 -3.75 -8.59 1.04
CA ARG A 8 -4.90 -9.53 1.06
C ARG A 8 -6.16 -9.00 0.36
N LEU A 9 -6.26 -7.70 0.08
CA LEU A 9 -7.34 -7.18 -0.76
C LEU A 9 -7.14 -7.58 -2.23
N PHE A 10 -5.89 -7.72 -2.66
CA PHE A 10 -5.53 -8.11 -4.03
C PHE A 10 -5.37 -9.64 -4.17
N ASP A 11 -4.91 -10.33 -3.12
CA ASP A 11 -4.76 -11.79 -3.07
C ASP A 11 -6.09 -12.48 -2.71
N VAL A 12 -7.11 -12.28 -3.56
CA VAL A 12 -8.48 -12.78 -3.32
C VAL A 12 -8.52 -14.31 -3.29
N GLU A 13 -7.75 -14.96 -4.15
CA GLU A 13 -7.66 -16.43 -4.24
C GLU A 13 -6.76 -17.05 -3.15
N ARG A 14 -6.15 -16.22 -2.30
CA ARG A 14 -5.26 -16.64 -1.19
C ARG A 14 -4.12 -17.54 -1.67
N GLN A 15 -3.51 -17.16 -2.78
CA GLN A 15 -2.35 -17.85 -3.34
C GLN A 15 -1.03 -17.40 -2.70
N ASP A 16 -1.09 -16.45 -1.75
CA ASP A 16 0.07 -15.83 -1.09
C ASP A 16 1.01 -15.08 -2.06
N HIS A 17 0.53 -14.80 -3.27
CA HIS A 17 1.23 -14.01 -4.28
C HIS A 17 0.24 -13.32 -5.23
N LEU A 18 0.72 -12.28 -5.92
CA LEU A 18 0.02 -11.59 -6.99
C LEU A 18 0.78 -11.82 -8.30
N VAL A 19 0.05 -12.12 -9.38
CA VAL A 19 0.60 -12.10 -10.73
C VAL A 19 0.84 -10.63 -11.09
N GLN A 20 2.08 -10.30 -11.49
CA GLN A 20 2.50 -8.92 -11.66
C GLN A 20 1.69 -8.20 -12.74
N GLU A 21 1.57 -8.80 -13.93
CA GLU A 21 0.81 -8.25 -15.06
C GLU A 21 -0.65 -8.01 -14.67
N ASP A 22 -1.33 -9.04 -14.16
CA ASP A 22 -2.73 -8.95 -13.73
C ASP A 22 -2.94 -7.85 -12.67
N TRP A 23 -2.04 -7.75 -11.68
CA TRP A 23 -2.17 -6.75 -10.62
C TRP A 23 -1.94 -5.32 -11.14
N ILE A 24 -0.96 -5.12 -12.03
CA ILE A 24 -0.68 -3.82 -12.64
C ILE A 24 -1.82 -3.39 -13.58
N GLU A 25 -2.32 -4.31 -14.41
CA GLU A 25 -3.47 -4.05 -15.29
C GLU A 25 -4.71 -3.68 -14.46
N PHE A 26 -4.98 -4.47 -13.42
CA PHE A 26 -6.07 -4.20 -12.48
C PHE A 26 -5.99 -2.80 -11.84
N LEU A 27 -4.78 -2.34 -11.50
CA LEU A 27 -4.57 -0.98 -10.99
C LEU A 27 -4.83 0.05 -12.09
N LYS A 28 -4.29 -0.12 -13.30
CA LYS A 28 -4.47 0.82 -14.44
C LYS A 28 -5.95 0.98 -14.84
N GLU A 29 -6.75 -0.07 -14.71
CA GLU A 29 -8.20 -0.01 -14.97
C GLU A 29 -8.98 0.87 -13.98
N ARG A 30 -8.48 1.01 -12.74
CA ARG A 30 -9.15 1.72 -11.63
C ARG A 30 -8.58 3.09 -11.37
N LEU A 31 -7.28 3.24 -11.60
CA LEU A 31 -6.49 4.43 -11.38
C LEU A 31 -6.25 5.13 -12.71
N ILE A 32 -7.24 5.90 -13.16
CA ILE A 32 -7.29 6.45 -14.52
C ILE A 32 -6.78 7.88 -14.64
N GLU A 33 -6.62 8.60 -13.52
CA GLU A 33 -6.11 9.97 -13.57
C GLU A 33 -4.60 10.00 -13.80
N GLU A 34 -4.10 11.06 -14.42
CA GLU A 34 -2.67 11.22 -14.77
C GLU A 34 -1.75 10.98 -13.56
N LYS A 35 -2.06 11.59 -12.41
CA LYS A 35 -1.26 11.40 -11.18
C LYS A 35 -1.29 9.97 -10.65
N GLN A 36 -2.38 9.25 -10.89
CA GLN A 36 -2.56 7.88 -10.44
C GLN A 36 -1.85 6.90 -11.38
N LEU A 37 -1.94 7.10 -12.70
CA LEU A 37 -1.20 6.33 -13.70
C LEU A 37 0.31 6.48 -13.49
N ASP A 38 0.80 7.70 -13.24
CA ASP A 38 2.21 7.98 -12.91
C ASP A 38 2.68 7.23 -11.64
N PHE A 39 1.78 7.00 -10.68
CA PHE A 39 2.02 6.13 -9.52
C PHE A 39 2.09 4.65 -9.94
N VAL A 40 1.14 4.16 -10.73
CA VAL A 40 1.10 2.76 -11.17
C VAL A 40 2.32 2.39 -12.02
N GLU A 41 2.75 3.27 -12.93
CA GLU A 41 3.98 3.10 -13.72
C GLU A 41 5.22 2.97 -12.83
N GLN A 42 5.25 3.73 -11.73
CA GLN A 42 6.36 3.63 -10.77
C GLN A 42 6.31 2.32 -9.99
N VAL A 43 5.11 1.84 -9.62
CA VAL A 43 4.91 0.53 -8.98
C VAL A 43 5.39 -0.58 -9.91
N GLU A 44 4.97 -0.57 -11.18
CA GLU A 44 5.36 -1.52 -12.23
C GLU A 44 6.89 -1.55 -12.40
N SER A 45 7.51 -0.37 -12.53
CA SER A 45 8.96 -0.25 -12.67
C SER A 45 9.73 -0.85 -11.48
N VAL A 46 9.27 -0.60 -10.25
CA VAL A 46 9.92 -1.14 -9.04
C VAL A 46 9.64 -2.63 -8.88
N ALA A 47 8.43 -3.10 -9.22
CA ALA A 47 8.08 -4.50 -9.20
C ALA A 47 8.97 -5.31 -10.15
N TYR A 48 9.15 -4.85 -11.39
CA TYR A 48 10.03 -5.48 -12.36
C TYR A 48 11.49 -5.51 -11.89
N VAL A 49 11.99 -4.44 -11.26
CA VAL A 49 13.35 -4.43 -10.70
C VAL A 49 13.53 -5.47 -9.58
N LEU A 50 12.52 -5.66 -8.74
CA LEU A 50 12.60 -6.59 -7.60
C LEU A 50 12.29 -8.04 -7.97
N CYS A 51 11.39 -8.26 -8.92
CA CYS A 51 10.81 -9.58 -9.21
C CYS A 51 11.10 -10.07 -10.63
N GLY A 52 11.56 -9.21 -11.55
CA GLY A 52 11.59 -9.48 -12.98
C GLY A 52 10.19 -9.83 -13.50
N ASP A 53 10.11 -10.88 -14.31
CA ASP A 53 8.84 -11.48 -14.78
C ASP A 53 8.16 -12.39 -13.73
N GLY A 54 8.68 -12.39 -12.49
CA GLY A 54 8.16 -13.18 -11.39
C GLY A 54 6.92 -12.58 -10.72
N VAL A 55 6.36 -13.34 -9.78
CA VAL A 55 5.20 -12.95 -8.98
C VAL A 55 5.59 -12.03 -7.82
N ILE A 56 4.62 -11.27 -7.33
CA ILE A 56 4.77 -10.40 -6.16
C ILE A 56 4.27 -11.15 -4.92
N THR A 57 5.18 -11.48 -4.02
CA THR A 57 4.85 -12.03 -2.70
C THR A 57 4.56 -10.91 -1.72
N LEU A 58 4.06 -11.23 -0.52
CA LEU A 58 3.88 -10.22 0.53
C LEU A 58 5.18 -9.45 0.84
N ASP A 59 6.33 -10.13 0.88
CA ASP A 59 7.60 -9.50 1.18
C ASP A 59 8.00 -8.50 0.09
N THR A 60 7.89 -8.89 -1.18
CA THR A 60 8.21 -7.98 -2.30
C THR A 60 7.19 -6.86 -2.43
N PHE A 61 5.90 -7.12 -2.18
CA PHE A 61 4.87 -6.09 -2.08
C PHE A 61 5.21 -5.02 -1.04
N GLN A 62 5.65 -5.44 0.15
CA GLN A 62 6.09 -4.50 1.18
C GLN A 62 7.31 -3.70 0.74
N LEU A 63 8.29 -4.33 0.09
CA LEU A 63 9.46 -3.62 -0.45
C LEU A 63 9.08 -2.58 -1.50
N ILE A 64 8.13 -2.89 -2.39
CA ILE A 64 7.59 -1.96 -3.39
C ILE A 64 6.97 -0.76 -2.69
N LEU A 65 6.06 -0.96 -1.73
CA LEU A 65 5.36 0.16 -1.07
C LEU A 65 6.24 0.94 -0.08
N LYS A 66 7.31 0.32 0.45
CA LYS A 66 8.35 0.98 1.25
C LYS A 66 9.39 1.73 0.39
N ASN A 67 9.41 1.52 -0.93
CA ASN A 67 10.30 2.27 -1.82
C ASN A 67 9.95 3.76 -1.76
N LYS A 68 10.93 4.59 -1.42
CA LYS A 68 10.73 6.03 -1.22
C LYS A 68 10.02 6.73 -2.38
N VAL A 69 10.33 6.37 -3.63
CA VAL A 69 9.72 6.99 -4.81
C VAL A 69 8.26 6.58 -4.93
N VAL A 70 7.97 5.28 -4.76
CA VAL A 70 6.61 4.73 -4.76
C VAL A 70 5.79 5.34 -3.62
N THR A 71 6.29 5.34 -2.38
CA THR A 71 5.61 5.95 -1.23
C THR A 71 5.30 7.42 -1.48
N ASN A 72 6.24 8.18 -2.04
CA ASN A 72 6.02 9.61 -2.33
C ASN A 72 4.92 9.84 -3.36
N LYS A 73 4.85 9.01 -4.40
CA LYS A 73 3.77 9.10 -5.41
C LYS A 73 2.43 8.64 -4.82
N LEU A 74 2.42 7.57 -4.02
CA LEU A 74 1.24 7.10 -3.31
C LEU A 74 0.63 8.21 -2.45
N LEU A 75 1.46 8.88 -1.65
CA LEU A 75 1.01 10.00 -0.81
C LEU A 75 0.38 11.12 -1.65
N ARG A 76 0.93 11.44 -2.82
CA ARG A 76 0.39 12.46 -3.73
C ARG A 76 -0.92 12.04 -4.41
N VAL A 77 -1.11 10.75 -4.60
CA VAL A 77 -2.37 10.20 -5.12
C VAL A 77 -3.46 10.29 -4.06
N ILE A 78 -3.13 9.95 -2.81
CA ILE A 78 -4.07 9.96 -1.67
C ILE A 78 -4.40 11.39 -1.23
N ASP A 79 -3.42 12.31 -1.22
CA ASP A 79 -3.63 13.73 -0.94
C ASP A 79 -4.46 14.37 -2.09
N ILE A 80 -5.79 14.37 -1.93
CA ILE A 80 -6.74 14.78 -2.96
C ILE A 80 -6.83 16.30 -3.00
N ASP A 81 -6.89 16.94 -1.84
CA ASP A 81 -7.03 18.40 -1.72
C ASP A 81 -5.68 19.15 -1.85
N GLY A 82 -4.55 18.44 -1.75
CA GLY A 82 -3.22 18.97 -1.96
C GLY A 82 -2.70 19.80 -0.79
N ASP A 83 -3.29 19.68 0.39
CA ASP A 83 -2.91 20.44 1.58
C ASP A 83 -1.66 19.89 2.29
N GLY A 84 -1.18 18.71 1.86
CA GLY A 84 0.01 18.03 2.35
C GLY A 84 -0.24 17.12 3.56
N TYR A 85 -1.48 17.01 4.01
CA TYR A 85 -1.96 16.05 5.00
C TYR A 85 -2.71 14.91 4.31
N ILE A 86 -2.89 13.81 5.02
CA ILE A 86 -3.68 12.69 4.53
C ILE A 86 -4.72 12.34 5.58
N THR A 87 -5.97 12.50 5.22
CA THR A 87 -7.10 12.18 6.08
C THR A 87 -7.46 10.70 6.00
N ALA A 88 -8.15 10.21 7.03
CA ALA A 88 -8.70 8.85 6.96
C ALA A 88 -9.71 8.69 5.81
N GLU A 89 -10.43 9.75 5.43
CA GLU A 89 -11.40 9.72 4.33
C GLU A 89 -10.71 9.52 2.98
N GLU A 90 -9.64 10.26 2.70
CA GLU A 90 -8.84 10.13 1.48
C GLU A 90 -8.20 8.75 1.33
N ILE A 91 -7.67 8.19 2.43
CA ILE A 91 -7.15 6.83 2.44
C ILE A 91 -8.26 5.84 2.10
N MET A 92 -9.46 6.02 2.68
CA MET A 92 -10.59 5.12 2.45
C MET A 92 -11.13 5.26 1.03
N GLU A 93 -11.12 6.45 0.45
CA GLU A 93 -11.45 6.68 -0.95
C GLU A 93 -10.46 5.98 -1.86
N PHE A 94 -9.15 6.13 -1.61
CA PHE A 94 -8.11 5.42 -2.36
C PHE A 94 -8.26 3.90 -2.24
N ILE A 95 -8.39 3.38 -1.01
CA ILE A 95 -8.62 1.94 -0.77
C ILE A 95 -9.88 1.49 -1.48
N SER A 96 -10.97 2.25 -1.47
CA SER A 96 -12.20 1.89 -2.16
C SER A 96 -12.01 1.86 -3.68
N ALA A 97 -11.27 2.82 -4.24
CA ALA A 97 -10.95 2.86 -5.66
C ALA A 97 -10.14 1.63 -6.10
N VAL A 98 -9.09 1.27 -5.35
CA VAL A 98 -8.22 0.13 -5.71
C VAL A 98 -8.74 -1.21 -5.24
N SER A 99 -9.57 -1.26 -4.20
CA SER A 99 -10.11 -2.52 -3.72
C SER A 99 -11.39 -2.88 -4.45
N SER A 100 -12.22 -1.92 -4.89
CA SER A 100 -13.54 -2.16 -5.49
C SER A 100 -13.50 -3.24 -6.58
N SER A 101 -13.74 -4.45 -6.08
CA SER A 101 -14.22 -5.56 -6.84
C SER A 101 -15.57 -5.10 -7.36
N SER A 102 -15.78 -5.29 -8.66
CA SER A 102 -17.13 -5.38 -9.23
C SER A 102 -18.09 -6.04 -8.23
N PRO A 103 -19.39 -5.70 -8.18
CA PRO A 103 -20.40 -6.26 -7.25
C PRO A 103 -20.56 -7.80 -7.28
N ARG A 104 -19.67 -8.52 -7.98
CA ARG A 104 -19.62 -9.96 -8.15
C ARG A 104 -18.60 -10.67 -7.26
N VAL A 105 -17.67 -9.97 -6.59
CA VAL A 105 -16.75 -10.60 -5.63
C VAL A 105 -16.74 -9.77 -4.36
N GLY A 106 -17.37 -10.30 -3.32
CA GLY A 106 -17.56 -9.61 -2.05
C GLY A 106 -16.24 -9.37 -1.34
N ILE A 107 -15.72 -8.15 -1.46
CA ILE A 107 -14.88 -7.61 -0.39
C ILE A 107 -15.75 -7.57 0.85
N ASP A 108 -15.43 -8.45 1.79
CA ASP A 108 -16.15 -8.52 3.04
C ASP A 108 -16.01 -7.16 3.75
N LYS A 109 -17.15 -6.52 4.01
CA LYS A 109 -17.23 -5.22 4.67
C LYS A 109 -16.40 -5.18 5.96
N ALA A 110 -16.27 -6.30 6.67
CA ALA A 110 -15.47 -6.37 7.88
C ALA A 110 -13.95 -6.23 7.62
N SER A 111 -13.45 -6.57 6.43
CA SER A 111 -12.04 -6.32 6.06
C SER A 111 -11.77 -4.83 5.92
N VAL A 112 -12.71 -4.10 5.31
CA VAL A 112 -12.66 -2.64 5.14
C VAL A 112 -12.83 -1.94 6.49
N ASP A 113 -13.81 -2.35 7.31
CA ASP A 113 -14.03 -1.80 8.65
C ASP A 113 -12.79 -2.01 9.57
N ARG A 114 -12.11 -3.16 9.43
CA ARG A 114 -10.87 -3.43 10.19
C ARG A 114 -9.69 -2.59 9.73
N LEU A 115 -9.61 -2.28 8.43
CA LEU A 115 -8.62 -1.34 7.90
C LEU A 115 -8.87 0.06 8.47
N GLU A 116 -10.12 0.52 8.44
CA GLU A 116 -10.54 1.81 8.98
C GLU A 116 -10.18 1.94 10.48
N GLN A 117 -10.47 0.91 11.28
CA GLN A 117 -10.09 0.87 12.70
C GLN A 117 -8.58 0.97 12.93
N LEU A 118 -7.77 0.32 12.08
CA LEU A 118 -6.31 0.35 12.21
C LEU A 118 -5.74 1.72 11.84
N PHE A 119 -6.34 2.40 10.85
CA PHE A 119 -5.97 3.78 10.53
C PHE A 119 -6.33 4.74 11.66
N LYS A 120 -7.55 4.67 12.20
CA LYS A 120 -7.96 5.47 13.37
C LYS A 120 -7.01 5.26 14.56
N GLN A 121 -6.62 4.01 14.83
CA GLN A 121 -5.64 3.72 15.88
C GLN A 121 -4.27 4.35 15.63
N THR A 122 -3.85 4.49 14.38
CA THR A 122 -2.54 5.06 14.07
C THR A 122 -2.54 6.59 13.99
N ALA A 123 -3.66 7.18 13.58
CA ALA A 123 -3.87 8.63 13.64
C ALA A 123 -4.04 9.14 15.10
N GLY A 124 -4.51 8.28 16.01
CA GLY A 124 -4.74 8.65 17.41
C GLY A 124 -5.99 9.52 17.57
N ASP A 125 -5.91 10.57 18.40
CA ASP A 125 -7.00 11.57 18.54
C ASP A 125 -7.10 12.52 17.33
N GLN A 126 -6.14 12.45 16.40
CA GLN A 126 -6.14 13.21 15.16
C GLN A 126 -6.94 12.44 14.09
N LYS A 127 -7.76 13.13 13.30
CA LYS A 127 -8.50 12.54 12.16
C LYS A 127 -7.65 12.37 10.91
N GLU A 128 -6.38 12.76 11.00
CA GLU A 128 -5.44 12.98 9.91
C GLU A 128 -4.12 12.32 10.29
N ILE A 129 -3.42 11.78 9.30
CA ILE A 129 -2.05 11.31 9.43
C ILE A 129 -1.15 12.19 8.57
N THR A 130 -0.06 12.66 9.16
CA THR A 130 0.98 13.33 8.38
C THR A 130 1.72 12.32 7.52
N ARG A 131 2.40 12.82 6.49
CA ARG A 131 3.33 12.03 5.68
C ARG A 131 4.33 11.22 6.50
N GLU A 132 4.87 11.80 7.56
CA GLU A 132 5.79 11.12 8.47
C GLU A 132 5.12 10.02 9.28
N GLN A 133 3.86 10.20 9.69
CA GLN A 133 3.08 9.15 10.35
C GLN A 133 2.75 8.01 9.40
N PHE A 134 2.37 8.29 8.16
CA PHE A 134 2.16 7.26 7.14
C PHE A 134 3.46 6.49 6.83
N GLN A 135 4.58 7.19 6.65
CA GLN A 135 5.88 6.54 6.46
C GLN A 135 6.24 5.67 7.66
N LYS A 136 5.97 6.11 8.89
CA LYS A 136 6.13 5.26 10.06
C LYS A 136 5.24 4.04 9.97
N ILE A 137 3.96 4.12 9.59
CA ILE A 137 3.12 2.93 9.42
C ILE A 137 3.72 1.96 8.41
N VAL A 138 4.14 2.46 7.25
CA VAL A 138 4.72 1.66 6.17
C VAL A 138 6.06 1.04 6.60
N VAL A 139 6.86 1.71 7.42
CA VAL A 139 8.21 1.29 7.83
C VAL A 139 8.25 0.50 9.15
N SER A 140 7.34 0.75 10.10
CA SER A 140 7.47 0.41 11.53
C SER A 140 7.36 -1.06 11.92
N LYS A 141 7.32 -2.00 10.96
CA LYS A 141 7.42 -3.44 11.26
C LYS A 141 8.53 -4.20 10.55
N ASN A 142 9.55 -3.51 10.04
CA ASN A 142 10.87 -4.12 9.85
C ASN A 142 11.84 -3.64 10.93
N VAL A 143 11.59 -4.01 12.19
CA VAL A 143 12.71 -4.29 13.10
C VAL A 143 12.99 -5.78 12.95
N SER A 144 13.62 -6.15 11.84
CA SER A 144 14.36 -7.41 11.77
C SER A 144 15.80 -7.06 12.12
N TYR A 145 16.23 -7.53 13.27
CA TYR A 145 17.51 -7.26 13.90
C TYR A 145 18.67 -7.56 12.94
N GLN A 146 19.40 -6.53 12.53
CA GLN A 146 20.81 -6.65 12.14
C GLN A 146 21.58 -5.50 12.76
N ASP A 147 21.68 -5.54 14.08
CA ASP A 147 22.69 -4.78 14.82
C ASP A 147 23.22 -5.69 15.93
N GLU A 148 24.02 -6.68 15.53
CA GLU A 148 24.91 -7.35 16.45
C GLU A 148 26.21 -7.67 15.71
N GLN A 149 27.01 -6.63 15.46
CA GLN A 149 28.48 -6.71 15.58
C GLN A 149 29.02 -5.34 16.01
N ALA A 150 28.98 -5.10 17.32
CA ALA A 150 29.94 -4.24 18.01
C ALA A 150 30.98 -5.14 18.70
N PRO A 151 32.21 -4.63 18.94
CA PRO A 151 33.45 -5.37 18.74
C PRO A 151 33.86 -6.20 19.96
N LEU A 152 34.51 -7.34 19.72
CA LEU A 152 35.28 -8.02 20.74
C LEU A 152 36.72 -7.52 20.72
N MET A 153 37.16 -7.09 21.91
CA MET A 153 38.55 -6.79 22.28
C MET A 153 39.49 -7.98 22.03
#